data_AF-A0A494Z0P9-F1
#
_entry.id   AF-A0A494Z0P9-F1
#
_cell.length_a   1.000
_cell.length_b   1.000
_cell.length_c   1.000
_cell.angle_alpha   90.00
_cell.angle_beta   90.00
_cell.angle_gamma   90.00
#
_symmetry.space_group_name_H-M   'P 1'
#
loop_
_entity.id
_entity.type
_entity.pdbx_description
1 polymer ?
#
loop_
_entity_poly.entity_id
_entity_poly.type
_entity_poly.pdbx_seq_one_letter_code
_entity_poly.pdbx_strand_id
1 'polypeptide(L)' 'MSKQLFSPEQIEQLQKNPHVLKVSERTITYADAFKSKFIDEYLAGKTPR' A
#
# COMPACT_ATOMS: atom_id res chain seq x y z
N MET A 1 2.05 21.86 -4.81
CA MET A 1 1.38 20.54 -4.89
C MET A 1 2.20 19.64 -5.80
N SER A 2 3.27 19.05 -5.26
CA SER A 2 4.14 18.16 -6.04
C SER A 2 3.36 16.91 -6.40
N LYS A 3 3.29 16.57 -7.70
CA LYS A 3 2.78 15.27 -8.17
C LYS A 3 3.75 14.21 -7.63
N GLN A 4 3.49 13.67 -6.45
CA GLN A 4 4.26 12.53 -5.93
C GLN A 4 3.92 11.32 -6.79
N LEU A 5 4.74 11.12 -7.82
CA LEU A 5 4.77 9.91 -8.62
C LEU A 5 5.64 8.91 -7.89
N PHE A 6 5.20 7.66 -7.83
CA PHE A 6 6.03 6.59 -7.31
C PHE A 6 7.18 6.34 -8.27
N SER A 7 8.40 6.31 -7.74
CA SER A 7 9.56 5.90 -8.53
C SER A 7 9.44 4.43 -8.94
N PRO A 8 10.02 4.01 -10.08
CA PRO A 8 9.98 2.61 -10.52
C PRO A 8 10.50 1.65 -9.45
N GLU A 9 11.52 2.03 -8.69
CA GLU A 9 12.02 1.23 -7.56
C GLU A 9 10.96 1.02 -6.45
N GLN A 10 10.17 2.05 -6.13
CA GLN A 10 9.08 1.95 -5.15
C GLN A 10 7.96 1.07 -5.70
N ILE A 11 7.64 1.18 -6.99
CA ILE A 11 6.66 0.35 -7.67
C ILE A 11 7.10 -1.12 -7.63
N GLU A 12 8.36 -1.44 -7.94
CA GLU A 12 8.88 -2.80 -7.87
C GLU A 12 8.86 -3.37 -6.45
N GLN A 13 9.20 -2.57 -5.44
CA GLN A 13 9.10 -2.98 -4.04
C GLN A 13 7.66 -3.26 -3.62
N LEU A 14 6.72 -2.41 -4.02
CA LEU A 14 5.30 -2.58 -3.75
C LEU A 14 4.73 -3.78 -4.52
N GLN A 15 5.16 -4.02 -5.75
CA GLN A 15 4.71 -5.14 -6.59
C GLN A 15 5.21 -6.49 -6.07
N LYS A 16 6.38 -6.53 -5.41
CA LYS A 16 6.85 -7.73 -4.69
C LYS A 16 6.02 -8.06 -3.44
N ASN A 17 5.22 -7.13 -2.94
CA ASN A 17 4.40 -7.35 -1.76
C ASN A 17 3.12 -8.11 -2.13
N PRO A 18 2.86 -9.31 -1.57
CA PRO A 18 1.64 -10.09 -1.85
C PRO A 18 0.34 -9.39 -1.40
N HIS A 19 0.46 -8.28 -0.66
CA HIS A 19 -0.67 -7.45 -0.22
C HIS A 19 -1.07 -6.35 -1.22
N VAL A 20 -0.33 -6.19 -2.32
CA VAL A 20 -0.63 -5.22 -3.38
C VAL A 20 -1.16 -5.96 -4.60
N LEU A 21 -2.34 -5.55 -5.08
CA LEU A 21 -3.01 -6.17 -6.22
C LEU A 21 -2.54 -5.55 -7.54
N LYS A 22 -2.35 -4.23 -7.54
CA LYS A 22 -1.79 -3.50 -8.68
C LYS A 22 -1.12 -2.23 -8.19
N VAL A 23 -0.01 -1.85 -8.80
CA VAL A 23 0.65 -0.57 -8.55
C VAL A 23 0.93 0.13 -9.87
N SER A 24 0.64 1.42 -9.90
CA SER A 24 0.89 2.36 -10.98
C SER A 24 1.63 3.56 -10.42
N GLU A 25 2.29 4.33 -11.27
CA GLU A 25 3.05 5.54 -10.88
C GLU A 25 2.24 6.57 -10.09
N ARG A 26 0.91 6.52 -10.17
CA ARG A 26 -0.01 7.43 -9.49
C ARG A 26 -0.99 6.76 -8.53
N THR A 27 -1.06 5.44 -8.51
CA THR A 27 -2.16 4.73 -7.82
C THR A 27 -1.70 3.37 -7.33
N ILE A 28 -2.02 3.05 -6.08
CA ILE A 28 -1.79 1.73 -5.51
C ILE A 28 -3.16 1.12 -5.25
N THR A 29 -3.41 -0.06 -5.81
CA THR A 29 -4.56 -0.89 -5.55
C THR A 29 -4.13 -2.00 -4.60
N TYR A 30 -4.52 -1.87 -3.34
CA TYR A 30 -4.27 -2.89 -2.33
C TYR A 30 -5.19 -4.10 -2.53
N ALA A 31 -4.69 -5.29 -2.19
CA ALA A 31 -5.49 -6.50 -2.15
C ALA A 31 -6.42 -6.49 -0.93
N ASP A 32 -7.56 -7.18 -0.99
CA ASP A 32 -8.48 -7.28 0.16
C ASP A 32 -7.81 -7.87 1.41
N ALA A 33 -6.82 -8.76 1.22
CA ALA A 33 -6.00 -9.28 2.31
C ALA A 33 -5.24 -8.19 3.09
N PHE A 34 -4.85 -7.10 2.42
CA PHE A 34 -4.23 -5.94 3.06
C PHE A 34 -5.23 -5.19 3.92
N LYS A 35 -6.47 -4.99 3.45
CA LYS A 35 -7.51 -4.31 4.23
C LYS A 35 -7.80 -5.07 5.52
N SER A 36 -7.93 -6.39 5.46
CA SER A 36 -8.14 -7.19 6.69
C SER A 36 -6.99 -7.02 7.67
N LYS A 37 -5.73 -7.13 7.23
CA LYS A 37 -4.58 -6.91 8.11
C LYS A 37 -4.53 -5.49 8.67
N PHE A 38 -4.79 -4.50 7.82
CA PHE A 38 -4.76 -3.10 8.22
C PHE A 38 -5.87 -2.78 9.23
N ILE A 39 -7.08 -3.32 9.02
CA ILE A 39 -8.19 -3.18 9.96
C ILE A 39 -7.89 -3.91 11.26
N ASP A 40 -7.34 -5.12 11.20
CA ASP A 40 -6.95 -5.90 12.39
C ASP A 40 -5.89 -5.16 13.21
N GLU A 41 -4.87 -4.59 12.54
CA GLU A 41 -3.77 -3.86 13.17
C GLU A 41 -4.23 -2.47 13.69
N TYR A 42 -5.16 -1.83 12.99
CA TYR A 42 -5.83 -0.60 13.44
C TYR A 42 -6.74 -0.87 14.65
N LEU A 43 -7.51 -1.95 14.63
CA LEU A 43 -8.34 -2.42 15.75
C LEU A 43 -7.49 -2.85 16.95
N ALA A 44 -6.31 -3.42 16.70
CA ALA A 44 -5.32 -3.77 17.72
C ALA A 44 -4.66 -2.54 18.38
N GLY A 45 -5.08 -1.32 18.01
CA GLY A 45 -4.66 -0.08 18.66
C GLY A 45 -3.37 0.50 18.13
N LYS A 46 -2.81 -0.03 17.03
CA LYS A 46 -1.72 0.64 16.31
C LYS A 46 -2.31 1.77 15.48
N THR A 47 -2.53 2.89 16.14
CA THR A 47 -2.94 4.12 15.45
C THR A 47 -1.77 4.60 14.59
N PRO A 48 -1.99 4.97 13.32
CA PRO A 48 -0.98 5.63 12.52
C PRO A 48 -0.79 7.03 13.11
N ARG A 49 0.28 7.19 13.91
CA ARG A 49 0.65 8.46 14.54
C ARG A 49 1.97 8.96 13.97
#